data_AF-A0A381QD53-F1
#
_entry.id   AF-A0A381QD53-F1
#
_cell.length_a   1.000
_cell.length_b   1.000
_cell.length_c   1.000
_cell.angle_alpha   90.00
_cell.angle_beta   90.00
_cell.angle_gamma   90.00
#
_symmetry.space_group_name_H-M   'P 1'
#
loop_
_entity.id
_entity.type
_entity.pdbx_description
1 polymer ?
#
loop_
_entity_poly.entity_id
_entity_poly.type
_entity_poly.pdbx_seq_one_letter_code
_entity_poly.pdbx_strand_id
1 'polypeptide(L)'
;MAITRRSFLKGALALAGTGMSGALAVPGLKTLLPPPVVHCNPDEAHDTLTYKGEEGSWYESLEGKVALKEDFQLNQSAMVMWAPKELEEELGSCKAVLTLVKVPAEDTMTEWGVSDDGGNTMMMAYHTYKCPHLCCKPVFKKEGTGISGDPFENMFLCPCHLSRFDPLSIIENIDEKGRPVMVAELVEGPAPYGLPIVPLDERSGELVGKTDKLEWLKYCGLG
;
A
#
# COMPACT_ATOMS: atom_id res chain seq x y z
N MET A 1 26.62 24.31 44.53
CA MET A 1 25.91 23.82 45.74
C MET A 1 26.61 22.57 46.24
N ALA A 2 26.96 22.49 47.52
CA ALA A 2 27.61 21.30 48.06
C ALA A 2 26.61 20.14 48.18
N ILE A 3 26.92 18.99 47.56
CA ILE A 3 26.10 17.78 47.69
C ILE A 3 26.24 17.29 49.13
N THR A 4 25.17 17.41 49.90
CA THR A 4 25.09 16.84 51.25
C THR A 4 24.74 15.35 51.19
N ARG A 5 25.12 14.60 52.22
CA ARG A 5 24.74 13.18 52.36
C ARG A 5 23.22 12.97 52.24
N ARG A 6 22.43 13.92 52.75
CA ARG A 6 20.97 13.89 52.70
C ARG A 6 20.41 14.16 51.31
N SER A 7 21.00 15.09 50.55
CA SER A 7 20.61 15.34 49.15
C SER A 7 21.01 14.19 48.22
N PHE A 8 22.16 13.54 48.49
CA PHE A 8 22.56 12.32 47.77
C PHE A 8 21.56 11.18 48.00
N LEU A 9 21.20 10.90 49.26
CA LEU A 9 20.22 9.86 49.59
C LEU A 9 18.82 10.12 49.00
N LYS A 10 18.35 11.37 49.02
CA LYS A 10 17.08 11.75 48.38
C LYS A 10 17.12 11.55 46.85
N GLY A 11 18.22 11.90 46.21
CA GLY A 11 18.42 11.67 44.78
C GLY A 11 18.44 10.18 44.43
N ALA A 12 19.14 9.36 45.22
CA ALA A 12 19.21 7.91 45.03
C ALA A 12 17.83 7.23 45.21
N LEU A 13 17.06 7.62 46.23
CA LEU A 13 15.70 7.11 46.46
C LEU A 13 14.73 7.50 45.34
N ALA A 14 14.81 8.74 44.84
CA ALA A 14 14.00 9.19 43.72
C ALA A 14 14.30 8.39 42.44
N LEU A 15 15.58 8.19 42.11
CA LEU A 15 16.01 7.40 40.96
C LEU A 15 15.59 5.92 41.07
N ALA A 16 15.71 5.34 42.27
CA ALA A 16 15.26 3.97 42.52
C ALA A 16 13.74 3.83 42.38
N GLY A 17 12.97 4.78 42.91
CA GLY A 17 11.51 4.82 42.76
C GLY A 17 11.08 4.94 41.30
N THR A 18 11.66 5.87 40.54
CA THR A 18 11.36 6.02 39.10
C THR A 18 11.81 4.82 38.28
N GLY A 19 12.94 4.20 38.63
CA GLY A 19 13.44 2.99 37.99
C GLY A 19 12.52 1.79 38.21
N MET A 20 11.98 1.63 39.42
CA MET A 20 11.01 0.58 39.74
C MET A 20 9.66 0.81 39.03
N SER A 21 9.16 2.06 39.00
CA SER A 21 7.93 2.38 38.26
C SER A 21 8.06 2.09 36.76
N GLY A 22 9.18 2.45 36.14
CA GLY A 22 9.46 2.12 34.74
C GLY A 22 9.57 0.61 34.50
N ALA A 23 10.29 -0.10 35.38
CA ALA A 23 10.48 -1.55 35.27
C ALA A 23 9.19 -2.36 35.45
N LEU A 24 8.18 -1.83 36.16
CA LEU A 24 6.87 -2.48 36.32
C LEU A 24 5.88 -2.07 35.23
N ALA A 25 5.92 -0.81 34.76
CA ALA A 25 5.01 -0.32 33.73
C ALA A 25 5.34 -0.86 32.33
N VAL A 26 6.62 -0.96 31.98
CA VAL A 26 7.03 -1.39 30.62
C VAL A 26 6.61 -2.83 30.30
N PRO A 27 6.81 -3.85 31.17
CA PRO A 27 6.32 -5.20 30.90
C PRO A 27 4.80 -5.29 30.78
N GLY A 28 4.05 -4.57 31.62
CA GLY A 28 2.58 -4.52 31.54
C GLY A 28 2.05 -3.82 30.29
N LEU A 29 2.78 -2.84 29.75
CA LEU A 29 2.47 -2.25 28.44
C LEU A 29 2.92 -3.16 27.29
N LYS A 30 4.03 -3.88 27.44
CA LYS A 30 4.50 -4.85 26.44
C LYS A 30 3.54 -6.02 26.23
N THR A 31 2.71 -6.39 27.23
CA THR A 31 1.65 -7.39 27.02
C THR A 31 0.50 -6.88 26.15
N LEU A 32 0.39 -5.57 25.92
CA LEU A 32 -0.56 -4.98 24.97
C LEU A 32 0.04 -4.88 23.56
N LEU A 33 1.36 -5.05 23.41
CA LEU A 33 2.00 -5.13 22.11
C LEU A 33 1.86 -6.56 21.59
N PRO A 34 1.27 -6.78 20.41
CA PRO A 34 1.28 -8.11 19.81
C PRO A 34 2.73 -8.57 19.61
N PRO A 35 3.06 -9.84 19.91
CA PRO A 35 4.39 -10.36 19.66
C PRO A 35 4.71 -10.27 18.15
N PRO A 36 5.98 -10.01 17.76
CA PRO A 36 6.39 -10.18 16.37
C PRO A 36 6.36 -11.68 16.07
N VAL A 37 5.31 -12.11 15.38
CA VAL A 37 5.15 -13.49 14.97
C VAL A 37 5.24 -13.49 13.45
N VAL A 38 6.16 -14.30 12.94
CA VAL A 38 6.15 -14.72 11.54
C VAL A 38 4.91 -15.59 11.36
N HIS A 39 3.85 -15.01 10.83
CA HIS A 39 2.56 -15.63 10.59
C HIS A 39 2.46 -16.27 9.21
N CYS A 40 3.29 -15.83 8.26
CA CYS A 40 3.10 -16.20 6.86
C CYS A 40 3.73 -17.55 6.54
N ASN A 41 3.02 -18.36 5.76
CA ASN A 41 3.53 -19.63 5.26
C ASN A 41 4.53 -19.35 4.11
N PRO A 42 5.84 -19.65 4.27
CA PRO A 42 6.83 -19.36 3.22
C PRO A 42 6.61 -20.12 1.92
N ASP A 43 5.89 -21.25 1.98
CA ASP A 43 5.56 -22.09 0.82
C ASP A 43 4.41 -21.50 -0.02
N GLU A 44 3.64 -20.56 0.54
CA GLU A 44 2.58 -19.83 -0.16
C GLU A 44 3.06 -18.49 -0.71
N ALA A 45 4.31 -18.09 -0.44
CA ALA A 45 4.82 -16.81 -0.89
C ALA A 45 5.16 -16.83 -2.39
N HIS A 46 4.66 -15.83 -3.11
CA HIS A 46 4.84 -15.65 -4.55
C HIS A 46 4.92 -14.17 -4.91
N ASP A 47 5.77 -13.84 -5.89
CA ASP A 47 5.95 -12.49 -6.42
C ASP A 47 5.01 -12.18 -7.61
N THR A 48 4.44 -13.23 -8.22
CA THR A 48 3.43 -13.12 -9.28
C THR A 48 2.12 -12.56 -8.75
N LEU A 49 1.36 -11.90 -9.63
CA LEU A 49 0.06 -11.33 -9.33
C LEU A 49 -1.04 -12.31 -9.73
N THR A 50 -1.81 -12.80 -8.76
CA THR A 50 -2.88 -13.79 -9.01
C THR A 50 -4.26 -13.17 -8.85
N TYR A 51 -5.22 -13.48 -9.70
CA TYR A 51 -6.56 -12.89 -9.61
C TYR A 51 -7.24 -13.21 -8.28
N LYS A 52 -7.76 -12.18 -7.63
CA LYS A 52 -8.55 -12.29 -6.40
C LYS A 52 -10.02 -12.50 -6.75
N GLY A 53 -10.66 -13.57 -6.29
CA GLY A 53 -12.10 -13.78 -6.50
C GLY A 53 -12.97 -12.56 -6.16
N GLU A 54 -13.85 -12.18 -7.09
CA GLU A 54 -14.89 -11.16 -6.97
C GLU A 54 -16.07 -11.54 -7.88
N GLU A 55 -17.21 -11.85 -7.26
CA GLU A 55 -18.44 -12.24 -7.96
C GLU A 55 -18.93 -11.12 -8.90
N GLY A 56 -19.33 -11.51 -10.11
CA GLY A 56 -19.82 -10.59 -11.14
C GLY A 56 -18.74 -9.76 -11.82
N SER A 57 -17.46 -9.99 -11.48
CA SER A 57 -16.34 -9.37 -12.19
C SER A 57 -16.02 -10.11 -13.50
N TRP A 58 -15.45 -9.40 -14.48
CA TRP A 58 -15.07 -10.01 -15.75
C TRP A 58 -13.99 -11.10 -15.61
N TYR A 59 -13.23 -11.06 -14.51
CA TYR A 59 -12.12 -11.95 -14.20
C TYR A 59 -12.49 -13.03 -13.18
N GLU A 60 -13.77 -13.20 -12.85
CA GLU A 60 -14.24 -14.20 -11.86
C GLU A 60 -13.73 -15.62 -12.20
N SER A 61 -13.81 -16.02 -13.48
CA SER A 61 -13.33 -17.33 -13.96
C SER A 61 -11.80 -17.50 -13.98
N LEU A 62 -11.05 -16.44 -13.64
CA LEU A 62 -9.60 -16.41 -13.59
C LEU A 62 -9.07 -16.48 -12.15
N GLU A 63 -9.94 -16.58 -11.14
CA GLU A 63 -9.53 -16.65 -9.73
C GLU A 63 -8.36 -17.64 -9.50
N GLY A 64 -7.33 -17.16 -8.80
CA GLY A 64 -6.13 -17.92 -8.49
C GLY A 64 -5.14 -18.11 -9.64
N LYS A 65 -5.50 -17.75 -10.88
CA LYS A 65 -4.56 -17.75 -12.02
C LYS A 65 -3.66 -16.53 -11.97
N VAL A 66 -2.46 -16.67 -12.52
CA VAL A 66 -1.52 -15.56 -12.71
C VAL A 66 -2.07 -14.62 -13.78
N ALA A 67 -2.01 -13.31 -13.52
CA ALA A 67 -2.46 -12.28 -14.43
C ALA A 67 -1.44 -12.06 -15.55
N LEU A 68 -1.94 -11.98 -16.78
CA LEU A 68 -1.19 -11.65 -17.98
C LEU A 68 -1.66 -10.28 -18.50
N LYS A 69 -0.78 -9.52 -19.17
CA LYS A 69 -1.17 -8.22 -19.74
C LYS A 69 -2.21 -8.38 -20.86
N GLU A 70 -2.16 -9.49 -21.59
CA GLU A 70 -3.07 -9.82 -22.69
C GLU A 70 -4.50 -10.12 -22.21
N ASP A 71 -4.71 -10.37 -20.91
CA ASP A 71 -6.04 -10.59 -20.35
C ASP A 71 -6.89 -9.31 -20.34
N PHE A 72 -6.25 -8.13 -20.37
CA PHE A 72 -6.89 -6.85 -20.14
C PHE A 72 -7.20 -6.10 -21.44
N GLN A 73 -8.42 -5.56 -21.50
CA GLN A 73 -8.80 -4.50 -22.43
C GLN A 73 -8.38 -3.13 -21.88
N LEU A 74 -8.29 -2.13 -22.76
CA LEU A 74 -8.01 -0.74 -22.36
C LEU A 74 -9.04 -0.26 -21.31
N ASN A 75 -8.56 0.39 -20.26
CA ASN A 75 -9.33 0.87 -19.11
C ASN A 75 -10.11 -0.23 -18.38
N GLN A 76 -9.63 -1.46 -18.45
CA GLN A 76 -10.15 -2.57 -17.66
C GLN A 76 -9.28 -2.80 -16.43
N SER A 77 -9.92 -3.03 -15.29
CA SER A 77 -9.24 -3.26 -14.02
C SER A 77 -9.59 -4.62 -13.43
N ALA A 78 -8.65 -5.23 -12.70
CA ALA A 78 -8.91 -6.42 -11.90
C ALA A 78 -8.19 -6.34 -10.55
N MET A 79 -8.77 -6.97 -9.53
CA MET A 79 -8.05 -7.18 -8.28
C MET A 79 -7.16 -8.39 -8.35
N VAL A 80 -5.97 -8.24 -7.79
CA VAL A 80 -4.99 -9.31 -7.66
C VAL A 80 -4.49 -9.42 -6.22
N MET A 81 -4.08 -10.63 -5.87
CA MET A 81 -3.34 -10.95 -4.66
C MET A 81 -1.85 -10.95 -4.99
N TRP A 82 -1.07 -10.35 -4.10
CA TRP A 82 0.38 -10.32 -4.16
C TRP A 82 0.94 -10.71 -2.79
N ALA A 83 1.85 -11.69 -2.74
CA ALA A 83 2.30 -12.28 -1.48
C ALA A 83 3.82 -12.58 -1.48
N PRO A 84 4.69 -11.61 -1.79
CA PRO A 84 6.13 -11.86 -1.77
C PRO A 84 6.61 -12.02 -0.32
N LYS A 85 7.74 -12.71 -0.13
CA LYS A 85 8.28 -13.03 1.21
C LYS A 85 8.62 -11.79 2.01
N GLU A 86 9.09 -10.76 1.33
CA GLU A 86 9.53 -9.47 1.87
C GLU A 86 8.35 -8.66 2.44
N LEU A 87 7.10 -8.98 2.07
CA LEU A 87 5.93 -8.24 2.53
C LEU A 87 5.71 -8.34 4.04
N GLU A 88 5.99 -9.50 4.63
CA GLU A 88 5.83 -9.70 6.06
C GLU A 88 6.86 -8.91 6.85
N GLU A 89 8.12 -8.96 6.42
CA GLU A 89 9.21 -8.22 7.06
C GLU A 89 8.98 -6.71 6.97
N GLU A 90 8.55 -6.22 5.80
CA GLU A 90 8.40 -4.79 5.57
C GLU A 90 7.09 -4.22 6.11
N LEU A 91 5.96 -4.94 5.97
CA LEU A 91 4.62 -4.44 6.24
C LEU A 91 3.89 -5.17 7.37
N GLY A 92 4.42 -6.29 7.87
CA GLY A 92 3.72 -7.16 8.82
C GLY A 92 2.50 -7.86 8.21
N SER A 93 2.46 -8.01 6.87
CA SER A 93 1.34 -8.64 6.15
C SER A 93 1.82 -9.74 5.21
N CYS A 94 1.11 -10.87 5.19
CA CYS A 94 1.40 -11.98 4.28
C CYS A 94 1.00 -11.72 2.83
N LYS A 95 0.05 -10.81 2.62
CA LYS A 95 -0.50 -10.52 1.30
C LYS A 95 -0.99 -9.09 1.19
N ALA A 96 -0.91 -8.54 0.00
CA ALA A 96 -1.50 -7.28 -0.40
C ALA A 96 -2.54 -7.52 -1.49
N VAL A 97 -3.62 -6.75 -1.45
CA VAL A 97 -4.58 -6.69 -2.55
C VAL A 97 -4.23 -5.47 -3.39
N LEU A 98 -3.95 -5.68 -4.66
CA LEU A 98 -3.66 -4.62 -5.60
C LEU A 98 -4.78 -4.54 -6.64
N THR A 99 -4.82 -3.44 -7.36
CA THR A 99 -5.61 -3.35 -8.59
C THR A 99 -4.67 -3.17 -9.77
N LEU A 100 -4.74 -4.10 -10.71
CA LEU A 100 -4.14 -3.97 -12.04
C LEU A 100 -5.09 -3.20 -12.95
N VAL A 101 -4.54 -2.30 -13.75
CA VAL A 101 -5.30 -1.58 -14.80
C VAL A 101 -4.45 -1.44 -16.06
N LYS A 102 -5.05 -1.75 -17.21
CA LYS A 102 -4.46 -1.40 -18.51
C LYS A 102 -4.89 0.01 -18.89
N VAL A 103 -3.95 0.91 -19.04
CA VAL A 103 -4.20 2.33 -19.33
C VAL A 103 -3.42 2.79 -20.55
N PRO A 104 -3.77 3.94 -21.18
CA PRO A 104 -2.87 4.59 -22.12
C PRO A 104 -1.48 4.81 -21.51
N ALA A 105 -0.44 4.64 -22.32
CA ALA A 105 0.92 4.87 -21.87
C ALA A 105 1.20 6.37 -21.72
N GLU A 106 1.77 6.75 -20.58
CA GLU A 106 2.30 8.09 -20.32
C GLU A 106 3.78 7.97 -19.95
N ASP A 107 4.59 8.98 -20.28
CA ASP A 107 6.04 8.94 -20.07
C ASP A 107 6.42 8.67 -18.61
N THR A 108 5.62 9.20 -17.67
CA THR A 108 5.78 9.05 -16.22
C THR A 108 5.63 7.61 -15.72
N MET A 109 5.08 6.70 -16.53
CA MET A 109 4.83 5.29 -16.17
C MET A 109 6.00 4.36 -16.52
N THR A 110 6.90 4.78 -17.41
CA THR A 110 7.90 3.90 -18.06
C THR A 110 8.75 3.09 -17.08
N GLU A 111 9.07 3.66 -15.91
CA GLU A 111 9.89 2.99 -14.89
C GLU A 111 9.08 2.06 -13.96
N TRP A 112 7.75 2.20 -13.96
CA TRP A 112 6.87 1.60 -12.94
C TRP A 112 5.93 0.54 -13.50
N GLY A 113 5.59 0.62 -14.78
CA GLY A 113 4.64 -0.26 -15.45
C GLY A 113 5.29 -1.28 -16.39
N VAL A 114 4.45 -2.14 -16.96
CA VAL A 114 4.82 -3.06 -18.05
C VAL A 114 4.18 -2.58 -19.34
N SER A 115 5.01 -2.40 -20.38
CA SER A 115 4.58 -1.95 -21.70
C SER A 115 3.82 -3.01 -22.49
N ASP A 116 2.76 -2.59 -23.17
CA ASP A 116 1.95 -3.43 -24.05
C ASP A 116 1.52 -2.68 -25.32
N ASP A 117 0.92 -3.40 -26.28
CA ASP A 117 0.41 -2.87 -27.56
C ASP A 117 1.44 -2.01 -28.34
N GLY A 118 2.71 -2.41 -28.29
CA GLY A 118 3.81 -1.70 -28.95
C GLY A 118 4.19 -0.38 -28.26
N GLY A 119 3.89 -0.23 -26.97
CA GLY A 119 4.21 0.97 -26.17
C GLY A 119 3.07 1.98 -26.06
N ASN A 120 1.89 1.68 -26.61
CA ASN A 120 0.73 2.58 -26.55
C ASN A 120 -0.07 2.43 -25.25
N THR A 121 0.08 1.30 -24.56
CA THR A 121 -0.63 1.01 -23.31
C THR A 121 0.35 0.51 -22.25
N MET A 122 0.03 0.80 -20.99
CA MET A 122 0.79 0.34 -19.83
C MET A 122 -0.11 -0.47 -18.91
N MET A 123 0.43 -1.61 -18.45
CA MET A 123 -0.08 -2.25 -17.24
C MET A 123 0.52 -1.58 -16.02
N MET A 124 -0.36 -1.14 -15.12
CA MET A 124 0.00 -0.49 -13.87
C MET A 124 -0.66 -1.22 -12.69
N ALA A 125 0.04 -1.26 -11.55
CA ALA A 125 -0.49 -1.77 -10.29
C ALA A 125 -0.58 -0.68 -9.23
N TYR A 126 -1.73 -0.60 -8.59
CA TYR A 126 -2.03 0.38 -7.55
C TYR A 126 -2.36 -0.33 -6.24
N HIS A 127 -1.85 0.20 -5.13
CA HIS A 127 -2.14 -0.32 -3.79
C HIS A 127 -3.54 0.11 -3.33
N THR A 128 -4.56 -0.54 -3.90
CA THR A 128 -5.97 -0.29 -3.59
C THR A 128 -6.43 -0.98 -2.32
N TYR A 129 -5.58 -1.74 -1.63
CA TYR A 129 -5.96 -2.33 -0.35
C TYR A 129 -6.35 -1.25 0.68
N LYS A 130 -5.67 -0.09 0.66
CA LYS A 130 -5.87 0.99 1.63
C LYS A 130 -5.74 2.36 0.97
N CYS A 131 -6.72 3.23 1.16
CA CYS A 131 -6.62 4.64 0.80
C CYS A 131 -5.69 5.37 1.78
N PRO A 132 -4.82 6.29 1.32
CA PRO A 132 -3.98 7.13 2.17
C PRO A 132 -4.68 7.98 3.24
N HIS A 133 -6.00 8.17 3.14
CA HIS A 133 -6.78 8.95 4.10
C HIS A 133 -7.08 8.16 5.39
N LEU A 134 -8.05 7.25 5.31
CA LEU A 134 -8.56 6.45 6.43
C LEU A 134 -8.73 4.98 6.02
N CYS A 135 -7.83 4.51 5.15
CA CYS A 135 -7.59 3.09 4.91
C CYS A 135 -8.75 2.30 4.28
N CYS A 136 -9.77 2.98 3.76
CA CYS A 136 -10.81 2.34 2.94
C CYS A 136 -10.22 1.86 1.60
N LYS A 137 -10.79 0.80 1.02
CA LYS A 137 -10.38 0.28 -0.30
C LYS A 137 -10.88 1.21 -1.43
N PRO A 138 -10.00 1.86 -2.23
CA PRO A 138 -10.40 2.54 -3.46
C PRO A 138 -10.86 1.55 -4.53
N VAL A 139 -11.73 1.99 -5.43
CA VAL A 139 -12.28 1.19 -6.52
C VAL A 139 -12.07 1.93 -7.83
N PHE A 140 -11.63 1.20 -8.86
CA PHE A 140 -11.54 1.77 -10.21
C PHE A 140 -12.95 1.96 -10.80
N LYS A 141 -13.22 3.14 -11.34
CA LYS A 141 -14.52 3.54 -11.89
C LYS A 141 -14.33 4.05 -13.31
N LYS A 142 -15.07 3.45 -14.25
CA LYS A 142 -15.08 3.87 -15.66
C LYS A 142 -15.61 5.28 -15.84
N GLU A 143 -16.62 5.65 -15.06
CA GLU A 143 -17.22 6.98 -15.09
C GLU A 143 -17.80 7.33 -13.71
N GLY A 144 -17.97 8.62 -13.45
CA GLY A 144 -18.64 9.12 -12.26
C GLY A 144 -18.64 10.64 -12.15
N THR A 145 -19.03 11.15 -10.99
CA THR A 145 -19.07 12.58 -10.68
C THR A 145 -18.31 12.85 -9.38
N GLY A 146 -17.41 13.85 -9.42
CA GLY A 146 -16.61 14.27 -8.28
C GLY A 146 -17.42 15.07 -7.23
N ILE A 147 -16.76 15.43 -6.13
CA ILE A 147 -17.35 16.25 -5.05
C ILE A 147 -17.67 17.66 -5.56
N SER A 148 -16.81 18.19 -6.42
CA SER A 148 -16.94 19.45 -7.17
C SER A 148 -18.09 19.46 -8.18
N GLY A 149 -18.66 18.29 -8.51
CA GLY A 149 -19.67 18.14 -9.55
C GLY A 149 -19.08 17.87 -10.94
N ASP A 150 -17.75 17.87 -11.09
CA ASP A 150 -17.11 17.59 -12.37
C ASP A 150 -17.20 16.10 -12.73
N PRO A 151 -17.59 15.77 -13.98
CA PRO A 151 -17.56 14.39 -14.45
C PRO A 151 -16.12 13.88 -14.52
N PHE A 152 -15.94 12.58 -14.38
CA PHE A 152 -14.66 11.93 -14.60
C PHE A 152 -14.83 10.58 -15.26
N GLU A 153 -13.73 10.10 -15.85
CA GLU A 153 -13.64 8.78 -16.46
C GLU A 153 -12.37 8.08 -16.01
N ASN A 154 -12.44 6.75 -15.87
CA ASN A 154 -11.29 5.87 -15.65
C ASN A 154 -10.40 6.27 -14.45
N MET A 155 -11.01 6.60 -13.31
CA MET A 155 -10.29 7.01 -12.10
C MET A 155 -10.51 6.04 -10.93
N PHE A 156 -9.59 6.05 -9.98
CA PHE A 156 -9.83 5.42 -8.69
C PHE A 156 -10.65 6.33 -7.80
N LEU A 157 -11.70 5.78 -7.20
CA LEU A 157 -12.56 6.48 -6.25
C LEU A 157 -12.54 5.74 -4.91
N CYS A 158 -12.18 6.45 -3.84
CA CYS A 158 -12.37 5.97 -2.48
C CYS A 158 -13.83 6.20 -2.04
N PRO A 159 -14.64 5.14 -1.83
CA PRO A 159 -16.08 5.30 -1.60
C PRO A 159 -16.42 5.95 -0.26
N CYS A 160 -15.48 6.02 0.69
CA CYS A 160 -15.75 6.53 2.03
C CYS A 160 -15.90 8.06 2.08
N HIS A 161 -14.98 8.79 1.43
CA HIS A 161 -14.97 10.26 1.44
C HIS A 161 -14.63 10.85 0.06
N LEU A 162 -14.82 10.05 -0.98
CA LEU A 162 -14.75 10.46 -2.38
C LEU A 162 -13.39 11.03 -2.82
N SER A 163 -12.30 10.60 -2.18
CA SER A 163 -10.95 10.86 -2.71
C SER A 163 -10.79 10.22 -4.08
N ARG A 164 -10.36 11.00 -5.07
CA ARG A 164 -10.24 10.59 -6.46
C ARG A 164 -8.79 10.64 -6.91
N PHE A 165 -8.32 9.56 -7.51
CA PHE A 165 -6.94 9.43 -7.96
C PHE A 165 -6.87 9.14 -9.46
N ASP A 166 -6.03 9.88 -10.18
CA ASP A 166 -5.84 9.72 -11.61
C ASP A 166 -4.76 8.66 -11.89
N PRO A 167 -5.10 7.51 -12.49
CA PRO A 167 -4.12 6.49 -12.83
C PRO A 167 -3.16 6.93 -13.94
N LEU A 168 -3.46 7.98 -14.71
CA LEU A 168 -2.60 8.46 -15.79
C LEU A 168 -1.49 9.38 -15.30
N SER A 169 -1.71 10.04 -14.17
CA SER A 169 -0.76 10.98 -13.58
C SER A 169 0.05 10.31 -12.48
N ILE A 170 1.21 9.76 -12.84
CA ILE A 170 2.17 9.20 -11.88
C ILE A 170 3.17 10.27 -11.47
N ILE A 171 3.14 10.65 -10.18
CA ILE A 171 3.97 11.74 -9.64
C ILE A 171 4.73 11.30 -8.40
N GLU A 172 5.85 11.97 -8.13
CA GLU A 172 6.48 11.90 -6.81
C GLU A 172 5.68 12.75 -5.82
N ASN A 173 5.42 12.18 -4.64
CA ASN A 173 4.74 12.87 -3.57
C ASN A 173 5.42 12.57 -2.21
N ILE A 174 4.98 13.25 -1.16
CA ILE A 174 5.51 13.06 0.19
C ILE A 174 4.43 12.41 1.05
N ASP A 175 4.73 11.24 1.61
CA ASP A 175 3.79 10.51 2.46
C ASP A 175 3.61 11.12 3.86
N GLU A 176 2.74 10.53 4.67
CA GLU A 176 2.46 10.98 6.05
C GLU A 176 3.69 10.95 6.99
N LYS A 177 4.76 10.23 6.61
CA LYS A 177 6.01 10.11 7.35
C LYS A 177 7.12 11.02 6.79
N GLY A 178 6.83 11.83 5.76
CA GLY A 178 7.79 12.72 5.12
C GLY A 178 8.70 12.03 4.09
N ARG A 179 8.33 10.86 3.58
CA ARG A 179 9.13 10.07 2.63
C ARG A 179 8.68 10.29 1.19
N PRO A 180 9.60 10.38 0.22
CA PRO A 180 9.25 10.35 -1.19
C PRO A 180 8.58 9.04 -1.58
N VAL A 181 7.46 9.12 -2.30
CA VAL A 181 6.67 7.98 -2.77
C VAL A 181 6.10 8.27 -4.15
N MET A 182 6.13 7.29 -5.06
CA MET A 182 5.44 7.39 -6.34
C MET A 182 3.99 7.00 -6.20
N VAL A 183 3.10 7.83 -6.74
CA VAL A 183 1.65 7.71 -6.55
C VAL A 183 0.90 8.04 -7.82
N ALA A 184 -0.32 7.48 -7.94
CA ALA A 184 -1.37 8.06 -8.77
C ALA A 184 -1.83 9.38 -8.13
N GLU A 185 -1.78 10.48 -8.88
CA GLU A 185 -2.08 11.82 -8.39
C GLU A 185 -3.46 11.90 -7.73
N LEU A 186 -3.53 12.54 -6.56
CA LEU A 186 -4.78 12.92 -5.93
C LEU A 186 -5.38 14.12 -6.68
N VAL A 187 -6.49 13.91 -7.38
CA VAL A 187 -7.21 14.97 -8.09
C VAL A 187 -8.12 15.75 -7.16
N GLU A 188 -8.80 15.04 -6.25
CA GLU A 188 -9.82 15.62 -5.38
C GLU A 188 -10.01 14.81 -4.10
N GLY A 189 -10.45 15.47 -3.02
CA GLY A 189 -10.93 14.84 -1.80
C GLY A 189 -9.93 14.91 -0.64
N PRO A 190 -10.26 14.31 0.51
CA PRO A 190 -9.54 14.55 1.77
C PRO A 190 -8.29 13.69 1.97
N ALA A 191 -7.85 12.93 0.96
CA ALA A 191 -6.63 12.16 1.12
C ALA A 191 -5.43 13.12 1.25
N PRO A 192 -4.43 12.81 2.10
CA PRO A 192 -3.30 13.70 2.28
C PRO A 192 -2.31 13.67 1.10
N TYR A 193 -2.31 12.59 0.32
CA TYR A 193 -1.44 12.37 -0.84
C TYR A 193 -2.09 11.38 -1.82
N GLY A 194 -1.44 11.15 -2.97
CA GLY A 194 -1.90 10.25 -4.02
C GLY A 194 -1.88 8.75 -3.64
N LEU A 195 -2.46 7.90 -4.47
CA LEU A 195 -2.53 6.45 -4.23
C LEU A 195 -1.21 5.75 -4.59
N PRO A 196 -0.51 5.10 -3.64
CA PRO A 196 0.77 4.43 -3.94
C PRO A 196 0.67 3.37 -5.02
N ILE A 197 1.68 3.32 -5.87
CA ILE A 197 1.84 2.28 -6.89
C ILE A 197 2.71 1.14 -6.39
N VAL A 198 2.60 -0.02 -7.05
CA VAL A 198 3.55 -1.12 -6.92
C VAL A 198 4.24 -1.27 -8.27
N PRO A 199 5.57 -1.11 -8.37
CA PRO A 199 6.26 -1.28 -9.63
C PRO A 199 6.09 -2.70 -10.16
N LEU A 200 5.92 -2.83 -11.48
CA LEU A 200 5.72 -4.10 -12.14
C LEU A 200 6.97 -4.56 -12.91
N ASP A 201 7.04 -5.87 -13.11
CA ASP A 201 7.91 -6.54 -14.07
C ASP A 201 7.12 -7.60 -14.83
N GLU A 202 7.71 -8.10 -15.92
CA GLU A 202 7.16 -9.19 -16.71
C GLU A 202 8.17 -10.34 -16.80
N ARG A 203 7.78 -11.52 -16.32
CA ARG A 203 8.62 -12.72 -16.37
C ARG A 203 7.91 -13.82 -17.14
N SER A 204 8.38 -14.09 -18.36
CA SER A 204 7.78 -15.12 -19.22
C SER A 204 6.29 -14.89 -19.52
N GLY A 205 5.87 -13.63 -19.65
CA GLY A 205 4.46 -13.23 -19.84
C GLY A 205 3.68 -13.00 -18.54
N GLU A 206 4.18 -13.48 -17.41
CA GLU A 206 3.53 -13.32 -16.10
C GLU A 206 3.81 -11.93 -15.53
N LEU A 207 2.78 -11.26 -15.02
CA LEU A 207 2.93 -10.01 -14.28
C LEU A 207 3.44 -10.28 -12.86
N VAL A 208 4.52 -9.60 -12.50
CA VAL A 208 5.22 -9.72 -11.21
C VAL A 208 5.26 -8.34 -10.54
N GLY A 209 4.94 -8.29 -9.24
CA GLY A 209 5.15 -7.08 -8.44
C GLY A 209 6.57 -7.02 -7.91
N LYS A 210 7.26 -5.89 -8.06
CA LYS A 210 8.60 -5.67 -7.51
C LYS A 210 8.55 -5.30 -6.03
N THR A 211 9.53 -5.76 -5.28
CA THR A 211 9.62 -5.61 -3.81
C THR A 211 10.60 -4.52 -3.36
N ASP A 212 11.23 -3.81 -4.30
CA ASP A 212 12.25 -2.81 -4.02
C ASP A 212 11.70 -1.47 -3.48
N LYS A 213 10.37 -1.33 -3.45
CA LYS A 213 9.62 -0.14 -3.01
C LYS A 213 8.52 -0.43 -1.98
N LEU A 214 8.64 -1.54 -1.23
CA LEU A 214 7.63 -1.93 -0.23
C LEU A 214 7.41 -0.85 0.83
N GLU A 215 8.40 -0.01 1.12
CA GLU A 215 8.30 1.08 2.08
C GLU A 215 7.21 2.10 1.74
N TRP A 216 6.84 2.25 0.46
CA TRP A 216 5.75 3.11 -0.01
C TRP A 216 4.39 2.67 0.52
N LEU A 217 4.27 1.39 0.88
CA LEU A 217 3.03 0.79 1.36
C LEU A 217 2.89 0.86 2.90
N LYS A 218 3.89 1.40 3.61
CA LYS A 218 3.93 1.52 5.09
C LYS A 218 3.07 2.67 5.63
N TYR A 219 1.77 2.59 5.40
CA TYR A 219 0.77 3.49 5.96
C TYR A 219 -0.42 2.68 6.48
N CYS A 220 -1.32 3.32 7.23
CA CYS A 220 -2.53 2.67 7.72
C CYS A 220 -2.25 1.40 8.56
N GLY A 221 -1.26 1.48 9.45
CA GLY A 221 -0.87 0.39 10.35
C GLY A 221 -0.13 -0.76 9.66
N LEU A 222 0.36 -0.58 8.43
CA LEU A 222 1.34 -1.47 7.81
C LEU A 222 2.76 -0.98 8.14
N GLY A 223 3.64 -1.91 8.52
CA GLY A 223 5.02 -1.66 8.91
C GLY A 223 5.17 -1.21 10.35
#